data_AF-A0A5E4IPG7-F1
#
_entry.id   AF-A0A5E4IPG7-F1
#
_cell.length_a   1.000
_cell.length_b   1.000
_cell.length_c   1.000
_cell.angle_alpha   90.00
_cell.angle_beta   90.00
_cell.angle_gamma   90.00
#
_symmetry.space_group_name_H-M   'P 1'
#
loop_
_entity.id
_entity.type
_entity.pdbx_description
1 polymer ?
#
loop_
_entity_poly.entity_id
_entity_poly.type
_entity_poly.pdbx_seq_one_letter_code
_entity_poly.pdbx_strand_id
1 'polypeptide(L)'
;MVLGKNKGHTYEDKIFEILESSGLLFPGTVKEGMAGGVDAVFCHLGKPYNLEVKNGLSADYGQKKFNWSKKEGWTWSENDDTTRLYSLLKVLQRVRNKNIVPRRYSKEKTRITYKDAEIDQKAFEDRTCIVKAESLWKYYGEKDAHYIQVGSGYGFYHLDRDVAKLGTEQFNSDFILRFRAKYHDRVDRQGGTLVPTPWNYSFFAVLKVKSKPKPKRSKYNLEESDDQEFPPIAP
;
A
#
# COMPACT_ATOMS: atom_id res chain seq x y z
N MET A 1 16.86 3.94 12.05
CA MET A 1 16.71 2.46 12.10
C MET A 1 15.40 2.20 12.82
N VAL A 2 14.38 1.73 12.11
CA VAL A 2 13.06 1.45 12.73
C VAL A 2 13.23 0.21 13.60
N LEU A 3 13.19 0.38 14.91
CA LEU A 3 13.19 -0.72 15.88
C LEU A 3 11.83 -1.42 15.81
N GLY A 4 11.78 -2.57 15.15
CA GLY A 4 10.62 -3.47 15.11
C GLY A 4 9.98 -3.64 13.73
N LYS A 5 9.53 -4.87 13.44
CA LYS A 5 8.77 -5.21 12.23
C LYS A 5 7.40 -4.48 12.29
N ASN A 6 7.03 -3.78 11.23
CA ASN A 6 5.77 -3.03 11.22
C ASN A 6 4.56 -4.02 11.19
N LYS A 7 3.39 -3.59 11.67
CA LYS A 7 2.18 -4.44 11.72
C LYS A 7 1.75 -5.02 10.37
N GLY A 8 2.10 -4.38 9.25
CA GLY A 8 1.83 -4.89 7.90
C GLY A 8 2.68 -6.12 7.61
N HIS A 9 4.00 -5.99 7.79
CA HIS A 9 4.95 -7.08 7.59
C HIS A 9 4.67 -8.27 8.52
N THR A 10 4.30 -8.03 9.78
CA THR A 10 3.91 -9.13 10.68
C THR A 10 2.67 -9.88 10.19
N TYR A 11 1.73 -9.18 9.54
CA TYR A 11 0.55 -9.81 8.98
C TYR A 11 0.86 -10.56 7.68
N GLU A 12 1.69 -9.99 6.81
CA GLU A 12 2.25 -10.68 5.64
C GLU A 12 2.96 -11.97 6.05
N ASP A 13 3.75 -11.94 7.13
CA ASP A 13 4.39 -13.14 7.67
C ASP A 13 3.39 -14.22 8.06
N LYS A 14 2.36 -13.84 8.82
CA LYS A 14 1.32 -14.76 9.27
C LYS A 14 0.64 -15.45 8.09
N ILE A 15 0.27 -14.70 7.06
CA ILE A 15 -0.40 -15.25 5.87
C ILE A 15 0.54 -16.18 5.09
N PHE A 16 1.82 -15.80 4.97
CA PHE A 16 2.82 -16.65 4.35
C PHE A 16 2.98 -17.99 5.10
N GLU A 17 3.09 -17.96 6.42
CA GLU A 17 3.21 -19.16 7.28
C GLU A 17 1.99 -20.07 7.19
N ILE A 18 0.78 -19.49 7.08
CA ILE A 18 -0.44 -20.27 6.82
C ILE A 18 -0.33 -21.02 5.49
N LEU A 19 -0.01 -20.31 4.40
CA LEU A 19 0.13 -20.95 3.08
C LEU A 19 1.23 -22.02 3.08
N GLU A 20 2.34 -21.79 3.78
CA GLU A 20 3.45 -22.73 3.89
C GLU A 20 3.05 -23.99 4.65
N SER A 21 2.49 -23.83 5.84
CA SER A 21 2.06 -24.95 6.70
C SER A 21 0.91 -25.77 6.09
N SER A 22 0.08 -25.15 5.26
CA SER A 22 -0.97 -25.84 4.50
C SER A 22 -0.46 -26.48 3.20
N GLY A 23 0.83 -26.34 2.84
CA GLY A 23 1.38 -26.87 1.60
C GLY A 23 0.83 -26.19 0.33
N LEU A 24 0.39 -24.94 0.45
CA LEU A 24 -0.28 -24.16 -0.60
C LEU A 24 0.63 -23.11 -1.23
N LEU A 25 1.87 -22.95 -0.79
CA LEU A 25 2.83 -22.10 -1.52
C LEU A 25 3.21 -22.74 -2.85
N PHE A 26 3.36 -21.91 -3.89
CA PHE A 26 3.89 -22.40 -5.15
C PHE A 26 5.37 -22.82 -4.98
N PRO A 27 5.80 -23.96 -5.55
CA PRO A 27 7.18 -24.43 -5.39
C PRO A 27 8.23 -23.39 -5.77
N GLY A 28 9.24 -23.21 -4.92
CA GLY A 28 10.31 -22.24 -5.13
C GLY A 28 9.97 -20.80 -4.72
N THR A 29 8.76 -20.56 -4.19
CA THR A 29 8.40 -19.27 -3.61
C THR A 29 9.24 -19.01 -2.36
N VAL A 30 10.12 -18.02 -2.42
CA VAL A 30 10.90 -17.54 -1.27
C VAL A 30 10.42 -16.14 -0.90
N LYS A 31 10.23 -15.92 0.40
CA LYS A 31 9.76 -14.64 0.94
C LYS A 31 10.74 -13.49 0.67
N GLU A 32 12.04 -13.79 0.69
CA GLU A 32 13.08 -12.85 0.32
C GLU A 32 13.36 -12.94 -1.19
N GLY A 33 13.08 -11.88 -1.94
CA GLY A 33 13.43 -11.82 -3.36
C GLY A 33 12.32 -12.19 -4.34
N MET A 34 11.04 -12.08 -3.95
CA MET A 34 9.93 -12.08 -4.92
C MET A 34 10.11 -10.94 -5.93
N ALA A 35 10.63 -11.29 -7.10
CA ALA A 35 10.76 -10.39 -8.25
C ALA A 35 9.36 -10.01 -8.72
N GLY A 36 9.01 -8.71 -8.61
CA GLY A 36 7.71 -8.18 -9.06
C GLY A 36 6.86 -7.51 -7.98
N GLY A 37 7.24 -7.61 -6.69
CA GLY A 37 6.62 -6.82 -5.62
C GLY A 37 5.19 -7.25 -5.25
N VAL A 38 4.97 -8.57 -5.19
CA VAL A 38 3.76 -9.24 -4.66
C VAL A 38 4.09 -9.84 -3.29
N ASP A 39 3.11 -9.98 -2.40
CA ASP A 39 3.33 -10.40 -1.01
C ASP A 39 3.44 -11.94 -0.84
N ALA A 40 2.68 -12.74 -1.60
CA ALA A 40 2.77 -14.20 -1.63
C ALA A 40 2.33 -14.80 -2.99
N VAL A 41 2.73 -16.05 -3.26
CA VAL A 41 2.25 -16.83 -4.42
C VAL A 41 1.71 -18.17 -3.93
N PHE A 42 0.41 -18.41 -4.12
CA PHE A 42 -0.21 -19.68 -3.79
C PHE A 42 -0.31 -20.59 -5.02
N CYS A 43 -0.29 -21.90 -4.78
CA CYS A 43 -0.50 -22.94 -5.78
C CYS A 43 -1.97 -23.33 -5.79
N HIS A 44 -2.60 -23.29 -6.97
CA HIS A 44 -3.88 -23.93 -7.18
C HIS A 44 -3.87 -24.79 -8.45
N LEU A 45 -4.10 -26.09 -8.29
CA LEU A 45 -4.10 -27.09 -9.37
C LEU A 45 -2.81 -27.03 -10.21
N GLY A 46 -1.67 -26.99 -9.53
CA GLY A 46 -0.33 -26.92 -10.09
C GLY A 46 0.04 -25.56 -10.70
N LYS A 47 -0.78 -24.52 -10.53
CA LYS A 47 -0.56 -23.19 -11.13
C LYS A 47 -0.30 -22.13 -10.06
N PRO A 48 0.62 -21.18 -10.33
CA PRO A 48 0.90 -20.08 -9.42
C PRO A 48 -0.16 -18.98 -9.54
N TYR A 49 -0.52 -18.37 -8.41
CA TYR A 49 -1.37 -17.18 -8.37
C TYR A 49 -0.83 -16.19 -7.34
N ASN A 50 -0.62 -14.96 -7.80
CA ASN A 50 -0.16 -13.85 -6.98
C ASN A 50 -1.24 -13.40 -5.98
N LEU A 51 -0.83 -13.22 -4.74
CA LEU A 51 -1.64 -12.78 -3.62
C LEU A 51 -1.06 -11.50 -3.02
N GLU A 52 -1.87 -10.45 -3.01
CA GLU A 52 -1.61 -9.26 -2.20
C GLU A 52 -2.13 -9.47 -0.77
N VAL A 53 -1.40 -8.99 0.24
CA VAL A 53 -1.77 -9.12 1.65
C VAL A 53 -1.85 -7.75 2.30
N LYS A 54 -2.94 -7.48 3.01
CA LYS A 54 -3.16 -6.22 3.74
C LYS A 54 -3.74 -6.50 5.11
N ASN A 55 -3.13 -5.95 6.17
CA ASN A 55 -3.58 -6.15 7.56
C ASN A 55 -5.00 -5.56 7.87
N GLY A 56 -5.64 -4.92 6.91
CA GLY A 56 -7.03 -4.47 7.02
C GLY A 56 -7.29 -3.23 6.19
N LEU A 57 -8.53 -2.75 6.20
CA LEU A 57 -8.96 -1.59 5.38
C LEU A 57 -8.18 -0.31 5.63
N SER A 58 -7.56 -0.16 6.80
CA SER A 58 -6.77 1.02 7.14
C SER A 58 -5.36 1.01 6.51
N ALA A 59 -4.94 -0.08 5.85
CA ALA A 59 -3.67 -0.18 5.14
C ALA A 59 -3.58 0.82 3.97
N ASP A 60 -2.38 1.03 3.44
CA ASP A 60 -2.19 1.70 2.14
C ASP A 60 -2.31 0.61 1.05
N TYR A 61 -3.21 0.79 0.09
CA TYR A 61 -3.47 -0.15 -1.02
C TYR A 61 -2.68 0.20 -2.29
N GLY A 62 -1.68 1.06 -2.12
CA GLY A 62 -0.89 1.66 -3.18
C GLY A 62 -0.34 2.99 -2.69
N GLN A 63 0.91 3.28 -3.02
CA GLN A 63 1.54 4.54 -2.66
C GLN A 63 2.53 4.98 -3.73
N LYS A 64 2.62 6.29 -3.95
CA LYS A 64 3.59 6.91 -4.84
C LYS A 64 4.20 8.11 -4.16
N LYS A 65 5.53 8.16 -4.11
CA LYS A 65 6.27 9.26 -3.49
C LYS A 65 6.51 10.38 -4.50
N PHE A 66 6.37 11.61 -4.03
CA PHE A 66 6.71 12.79 -4.81
C PHE A 66 8.12 13.28 -4.49
N ASN A 67 8.70 13.97 -5.47
CA ASN A 67 9.82 14.88 -5.28
C ASN A 67 9.39 16.32 -5.61
N TRP A 68 10.17 17.30 -5.19
CA TRP A 68 9.93 18.70 -5.56
C TRP A 68 11.24 19.45 -5.81
N SER A 69 11.25 20.31 -6.82
CA SER A 69 12.34 21.27 -7.06
C SER A 69 11.81 22.64 -7.50
N LYS A 70 12.62 23.69 -7.33
CA LYS A 70 12.28 25.04 -7.83
C LYS A 70 12.08 25.07 -9.34
N LYS A 71 12.79 24.22 -10.08
CA LYS A 71 12.76 24.19 -11.55
C LYS A 71 11.54 23.46 -12.10
N GLU A 72 11.21 22.30 -11.53
CA GLU A 72 10.21 21.38 -12.09
C GLU A 72 8.91 21.33 -11.30
N GLY A 73 8.88 21.95 -10.11
CA GLY A 73 7.80 21.80 -9.15
C GLY A 73 7.70 20.34 -8.69
N TRP A 74 6.47 19.85 -8.52
CA TRP A 74 6.20 18.47 -8.14
C TRP A 74 6.47 17.49 -9.29
N THR A 75 7.21 16.43 -8.99
CA THR A 75 7.51 15.28 -9.86
C THR A 75 7.35 13.96 -9.10
N TRP A 76 7.33 12.84 -9.81
CA TRP A 76 7.44 11.53 -9.17
C TRP A 76 8.89 11.29 -8.73
N SER A 77 9.09 10.66 -7.57
CA SER A 77 10.47 10.35 -7.14
C SER A 77 11.12 9.28 -8.01
N GLU A 78 10.33 8.34 -8.51
CA GLU A 78 10.75 7.20 -9.32
C GLU A 78 9.69 6.94 -10.40
N ASN A 79 10.12 6.50 -11.58
CA ASN A 79 9.24 6.08 -12.67
C ASN A 79 9.20 4.55 -12.72
N ASP A 80 8.14 3.98 -12.17
CA ASP A 80 7.82 2.55 -12.12
C ASP A 80 6.41 2.28 -12.68
N ASP A 81 5.96 1.04 -12.70
CA ASP A 81 4.62 0.64 -13.19
C ASP A 81 3.47 1.40 -12.49
N THR A 82 3.61 1.67 -11.18
CA THR A 82 2.65 2.46 -10.39
C THR A 82 2.47 3.88 -10.95
N THR A 83 3.47 4.42 -11.64
CA THR A 83 3.43 5.76 -12.25
C THR A 83 2.35 5.86 -13.30
N ARG A 84 2.12 4.78 -14.08
CA ARG A 84 1.14 4.78 -15.16
C ARG A 84 -0.27 4.99 -14.62
N LEU A 85 -0.67 4.21 -13.62
CA LEU A 85 -1.96 4.37 -12.95
C LEU A 85 -2.13 5.76 -12.34
N TYR A 86 -1.15 6.23 -11.57
CA TYR A 86 -1.24 7.54 -10.93
C TYR A 86 -1.25 8.68 -11.95
N SER A 87 -0.69 8.46 -13.14
CA SER A 87 -0.79 9.40 -14.26
C SER A 87 -2.19 9.39 -14.89
N LEU A 88 -2.81 8.22 -15.08
CA LEU A 88 -4.21 8.10 -15.54
C LEU A 88 -5.18 8.78 -14.56
N LEU A 89 -4.92 8.61 -13.27
CA LEU A 89 -5.65 9.30 -12.21
C LEU A 89 -5.31 10.79 -12.12
N LYS A 90 -4.50 11.36 -13.03
CA LYS A 90 -4.07 12.77 -13.05
C LYS A 90 -3.59 13.26 -11.68
N VAL A 91 -2.86 12.41 -10.95
CA VAL A 91 -2.44 12.71 -9.58
C VAL A 91 -1.40 13.82 -9.54
N LEU A 92 -0.43 13.79 -10.47
CA LEU A 92 0.61 14.82 -10.54
C LEU A 92 0.02 16.20 -10.87
N GLN A 93 -0.99 16.25 -11.74
CA GLN A 93 -1.70 17.49 -12.03
C GLN A 93 -2.42 18.03 -10.79
N ARG A 94 -3.10 17.17 -10.03
CA ARG A 94 -3.80 17.58 -8.79
C ARG A 94 -2.87 18.19 -7.77
N VAL A 95 -1.71 17.57 -7.51
CA VAL A 95 -0.75 18.12 -6.53
C VAL A 95 -0.17 19.45 -7.00
N ARG A 96 0.09 19.60 -8.31
CA ARG A 96 0.55 20.87 -8.91
C ARG A 96 -0.49 21.98 -8.75
N ASN A 97 -1.78 21.66 -8.90
CA ASN A 97 -2.88 22.62 -8.72
C ASN A 97 -3.02 23.12 -7.28
N LYS A 98 -2.45 22.44 -6.28
CA LYS A 98 -2.42 22.96 -4.90
C LYS A 98 -1.48 24.17 -4.76
N ASN A 99 -0.58 24.39 -5.72
CA ASN A 99 0.37 25.51 -5.76
C ASN A 99 1.19 25.67 -4.45
N ILE A 100 1.61 24.55 -3.87
CA ILE A 100 2.38 24.51 -2.61
C ILE A 100 3.86 24.46 -2.94
N VAL A 101 4.64 25.32 -2.25
CA VAL A 101 6.10 25.23 -2.18
C VAL A 101 6.48 24.57 -0.85
N PRO A 102 6.86 23.28 -0.85
CA PRO A 102 7.15 22.56 0.38
C PRO A 102 8.44 23.08 1.04
N ARG A 103 8.35 23.43 2.31
CA ARG A 103 9.48 23.91 3.13
C ARG A 103 10.59 22.87 3.23
N ARG A 104 10.25 21.59 3.16
CA ARG A 104 11.23 20.49 3.09
C ARG A 104 12.29 20.68 2.01
N TYR A 105 11.89 21.22 0.86
CA TYR A 105 12.74 21.34 -0.31
C TYR A 105 13.16 22.78 -0.60
N SER A 106 12.46 23.78 -0.04
CA SER A 106 12.76 25.19 -0.27
C SER A 106 13.70 25.80 0.77
N LYS A 107 13.82 25.20 1.97
CA LYS A 107 14.74 25.62 3.02
C LYS A 107 16.02 24.79 3.03
N GLU A 108 17.10 25.40 3.52
CA GLU A 108 18.31 24.67 3.89
C GLU A 108 17.99 23.63 4.97
N LYS A 109 18.50 22.41 4.80
CA LYS A 109 18.18 21.25 5.66
C LYS A 109 18.35 21.53 7.15
N THR A 110 19.43 22.22 7.52
CA THR A 110 19.80 22.62 8.90
C THR A 110 18.82 23.61 9.52
N ARG A 111 18.04 24.33 8.70
CA ARG A 111 17.10 25.38 9.12
C ARG A 111 15.64 24.90 9.11
N ILE A 112 15.38 23.64 8.78
CA ILE A 112 14.04 23.06 8.82
C ILE A 112 13.66 22.76 10.26
N THR A 113 12.46 23.18 10.66
CA THR A 113 11.90 22.94 12.00
C THR A 113 10.71 21.98 11.96
N TYR A 114 10.29 21.45 13.10
CA TYR A 114 9.04 20.67 13.18
C TYR A 114 7.81 21.50 12.79
N LYS A 115 7.85 22.82 13.03
CA LYS A 115 6.76 23.73 12.60
C LYS A 115 6.65 23.81 11.09
N ASP A 116 7.79 23.77 10.39
CA ASP A 116 7.80 23.75 8.92
C ASP A 116 7.14 22.49 8.38
N ALA A 117 7.47 21.33 8.95
CA ALA A 117 6.86 20.08 8.56
C ALA A 117 5.36 19.99 8.89
N GLU A 118 4.92 20.57 10.01
CA GLU A 118 3.49 20.68 10.35
C GLU A 118 2.73 21.51 9.31
N ILE A 119 3.34 22.62 8.86
CA ILE A 119 2.76 23.49 7.82
C ILE A 119 2.70 22.76 6.49
N ASP A 120 3.79 22.07 6.10
CA ASP A 120 3.82 21.24 4.90
C ASP A 120 2.78 20.11 4.96
N GLN A 121 2.61 19.44 6.12
CA GLN A 121 1.59 18.41 6.32
C GLN A 121 0.18 18.96 6.12
N LYS A 122 -0.15 20.07 6.79
CA LYS A 122 -1.48 20.69 6.72
C LYS A 122 -1.81 21.19 5.32
N ALA A 123 -0.85 21.84 4.65
CA ALA A 123 -1.07 22.34 3.30
C ALA A 123 -1.21 21.22 2.28
N PHE A 124 -0.39 20.16 2.42
CA PHE A 124 -0.34 19.08 1.45
C PHE A 124 -1.49 18.07 1.61
N GLU A 125 -2.02 17.88 2.81
CA GLU A 125 -3.05 16.89 3.06
C GLU A 125 -4.30 17.13 2.20
N ASP A 126 -4.77 16.05 1.59
CA ASP A 126 -6.00 16.03 0.80
C ASP A 126 -6.61 14.64 0.88
N ARG A 127 -7.92 14.57 1.09
CA ARG A 127 -8.68 13.32 1.23
C ARG A 127 -9.99 13.36 0.43
N THR A 128 -10.15 14.38 -0.40
CA THR A 128 -11.42 14.68 -1.08
C THR A 128 -11.58 13.92 -2.39
N CYS A 129 -10.48 13.43 -2.96
CA CYS A 129 -10.50 12.72 -4.23
C CYS A 129 -10.97 11.27 -4.05
N ILE A 130 -12.22 11.00 -4.40
CA ILE A 130 -12.76 9.64 -4.47
C ILE A 130 -12.27 8.98 -5.76
N VAL A 131 -11.84 7.74 -5.65
CA VAL A 131 -11.38 6.89 -6.75
C VAL A 131 -12.19 5.60 -6.72
N LYS A 132 -12.67 5.17 -7.88
CA LYS A 132 -13.45 3.94 -7.98
C LYS A 132 -12.57 2.68 -7.91
N ALA A 133 -13.17 1.56 -7.52
CA ALA A 133 -12.51 0.26 -7.34
C ALA A 133 -11.70 -0.20 -8.56
N GLU A 134 -12.18 0.10 -9.78
CA GLU A 134 -11.52 -0.30 -11.03
C GLU A 134 -10.09 0.26 -11.14
N SER A 135 -9.79 1.37 -10.47
CA SER A 135 -8.43 1.92 -10.44
C SER A 135 -7.49 1.06 -9.59
N LEU A 136 -8.01 0.48 -8.49
CA LEU A 136 -7.25 -0.47 -7.69
C LEU A 136 -7.07 -1.78 -8.44
N TRP A 137 -8.11 -2.27 -9.11
CA TRP A 137 -8.01 -3.51 -9.88
C TRP A 137 -6.99 -3.40 -11.00
N LYS A 138 -6.95 -2.26 -11.70
CA LYS A 138 -5.90 -1.97 -12.70
C LYS A 138 -4.51 -1.91 -12.07
N TYR A 139 -4.38 -1.30 -10.88
CA TYR A 139 -3.10 -1.22 -10.15
C TYR A 139 -2.49 -2.61 -9.91
N TYR A 140 -3.29 -3.52 -9.39
CA TYR A 140 -2.82 -4.86 -9.03
C TYR A 140 -2.78 -5.79 -10.24
N GLY A 141 -3.68 -5.62 -11.21
CA GLY A 141 -3.63 -6.35 -12.48
C GLY A 141 -2.37 -6.06 -13.31
N GLU A 142 -1.79 -4.85 -13.22
CA GLU A 142 -0.47 -4.56 -13.81
C GLU A 142 0.66 -5.38 -13.17
N LYS A 143 0.47 -5.87 -11.95
CA LYS A 143 1.39 -6.76 -11.23
C LYS A 143 0.99 -8.23 -11.29
N ASP A 144 0.03 -8.58 -12.15
CA ASP A 144 -0.59 -9.91 -12.23
C ASP A 144 -1.16 -10.41 -10.89
N ALA A 145 -1.49 -9.49 -9.97
CA ALA A 145 -2.07 -9.79 -8.67
C ALA A 145 -3.59 -9.74 -8.77
N HIS A 146 -4.21 -10.92 -8.74
CA HIS A 146 -5.66 -11.10 -8.93
C HIS A 146 -6.40 -11.44 -7.64
N TYR A 147 -5.69 -11.76 -6.56
CA TYR A 147 -6.26 -12.07 -5.25
C TYR A 147 -5.71 -11.16 -4.18
N ILE A 148 -6.53 -10.92 -3.15
CA ILE A 148 -6.13 -10.14 -1.98
C ILE A 148 -6.67 -10.77 -0.70
N GLN A 149 -5.79 -10.88 0.30
CA GLN A 149 -6.15 -11.20 1.68
C GLN A 149 -6.19 -9.91 2.50
N VAL A 150 -7.33 -9.65 3.14
CA VAL A 150 -7.55 -8.47 3.98
C VAL A 150 -7.83 -8.90 5.43
N GLY A 151 -6.91 -8.56 6.32
CA GLY A 151 -6.99 -8.87 7.74
C GLY A 151 -8.06 -8.08 8.48
N SER A 152 -8.10 -8.26 9.80
CA SER A 152 -9.19 -7.75 10.66
C SER A 152 -10.57 -8.36 10.35
N GLY A 153 -10.58 -9.63 9.91
CA GLY A 153 -11.80 -10.40 9.63
C GLY A 153 -12.56 -9.97 8.38
N TYR A 154 -11.88 -9.36 7.40
CA TYR A 154 -12.50 -9.09 6.09
C TYR A 154 -12.40 -10.30 5.17
N GLY A 155 -11.24 -10.95 5.10
CA GLY A 155 -11.07 -12.22 4.40
C GLY A 155 -10.39 -12.13 3.03
N PHE A 156 -10.62 -13.16 2.23
CA PHE A 156 -9.96 -13.46 0.96
C PHE A 156 -10.88 -13.14 -0.22
N TYR A 157 -10.39 -12.39 -1.20
CA TYR A 157 -11.18 -11.90 -2.33
C TYR A 157 -10.41 -12.05 -3.63
N HIS A 158 -11.12 -12.04 -4.76
CA HIS A 158 -10.53 -11.67 -6.04
C HIS A 158 -10.64 -10.16 -6.29
N LEU A 159 -9.77 -9.62 -7.15
CA LEU A 159 -9.70 -8.20 -7.52
C LEU A 159 -10.49 -7.92 -8.81
N ASP A 160 -9.85 -7.89 -9.97
CA ASP A 160 -10.53 -7.69 -11.26
C ASP A 160 -11.33 -8.93 -11.68
N ARG A 161 -10.78 -10.13 -11.50
CA ARG A 161 -11.37 -11.39 -11.94
C ARG A 161 -10.89 -12.59 -11.12
N ASP A 162 -11.75 -13.58 -10.94
CA ASP A 162 -11.46 -14.85 -10.27
C ASP A 162 -10.74 -15.83 -11.22
N VAL A 163 -9.46 -15.56 -11.52
CA VAL A 163 -8.66 -16.33 -12.51
C VAL A 163 -8.51 -17.81 -12.18
N ALA A 164 -8.45 -18.15 -10.90
CA ALA A 164 -8.36 -19.51 -10.37
C ALA A 164 -9.73 -20.17 -10.14
N LYS A 165 -10.85 -19.45 -10.39
CA LYS A 165 -12.23 -19.95 -10.25
C LYS A 165 -12.54 -20.51 -8.85
N LEU A 166 -12.08 -19.81 -7.82
CA LEU A 166 -12.25 -20.21 -6.41
C LEU A 166 -13.66 -19.89 -5.88
N GLY A 167 -14.50 -19.18 -6.64
CA GLY A 167 -15.84 -18.79 -6.21
C GLY A 167 -15.85 -17.65 -5.18
N THR A 168 -14.74 -16.92 -5.08
CA THR A 168 -14.56 -15.84 -4.10
C THR A 168 -15.41 -14.61 -4.42
N GLU A 169 -15.77 -13.82 -3.41
CA GLU A 169 -16.33 -12.49 -3.67
C GLU A 169 -15.29 -11.51 -4.21
N GLN A 170 -15.76 -10.56 -5.02
CA GLN A 170 -14.93 -9.46 -5.52
C GLN A 170 -14.65 -8.44 -4.41
N PHE A 171 -13.40 -7.98 -4.29
CA PHE A 171 -13.07 -6.85 -3.42
C PHE A 171 -13.55 -5.54 -4.05
N ASN A 172 -14.79 -5.18 -3.74
CA ASN A 172 -15.44 -3.98 -4.26
C ASN A 172 -15.63 -2.94 -3.15
N SER A 173 -14.84 -1.86 -3.22
CA SER A 173 -14.90 -0.74 -2.27
C SER A 173 -14.63 0.57 -2.98
N ASP A 174 -15.23 1.65 -2.47
CA ASP A 174 -14.78 3.00 -2.79
C ASP A 174 -13.38 3.22 -2.20
N PHE A 175 -12.55 3.96 -2.93
CA PHE A 175 -11.23 4.40 -2.46
C PHE A 175 -11.17 5.92 -2.39
N ILE A 176 -10.23 6.42 -1.59
CA ILE A 176 -9.78 7.80 -1.65
C ILE A 176 -8.32 7.81 -2.07
N LEU A 177 -7.98 8.75 -2.94
CA LEU A 177 -6.61 9.17 -3.16
C LEU A 177 -6.27 10.22 -2.11
N ARG A 178 -5.41 9.86 -1.16
CA ARG A 178 -4.97 10.74 -0.09
C ARG A 178 -3.58 11.30 -0.38
N PHE A 179 -3.45 12.63 -0.31
CA PHE A 179 -2.15 13.28 -0.21
C PHE A 179 -1.74 13.39 1.24
N ARG A 180 -0.49 13.03 1.55
CA ARG A 180 0.06 13.12 2.91
C ARG A 180 1.55 13.43 2.88
N ALA A 181 2.02 14.21 3.85
CA ALA A 181 3.42 14.24 4.22
C ALA A 181 3.63 13.35 5.46
N LYS A 182 4.62 12.46 5.42
CA LYS A 182 4.87 11.43 6.45
C LYS A 182 6.32 11.45 6.88
N TYR A 183 6.57 11.53 8.19
CA TYR A 183 7.89 11.32 8.78
C TYR A 183 8.37 9.88 8.58
N HIS A 184 9.66 9.74 8.25
CA HIS A 184 10.34 8.45 8.27
C HIS A 184 10.80 8.14 9.68
N ASP A 185 11.61 9.04 10.24
CA ASP A 185 11.98 9.09 11.65
C ASP A 185 11.95 10.55 12.10
N ARG A 186 11.64 10.80 13.39
CA ARG A 186 11.67 12.16 13.96
C ARG A 186 12.98 12.48 14.65
N VAL A 187 13.78 11.46 14.95
CA VAL A 187 15.09 11.55 15.59
C VAL A 187 16.02 10.55 14.92
N ASP A 188 17.31 10.83 14.97
CA ASP A 188 18.38 9.92 14.57
C ASP A 188 19.25 9.60 15.79
N ARG A 189 19.95 8.46 15.80
CA ARG A 189 20.83 8.09 16.90
C ARG A 189 22.29 8.22 16.46
N GLN A 190 22.99 9.21 17.02
CA GLN A 190 24.39 9.51 16.71
C GLN A 190 25.21 9.41 17.98
N GLY A 191 26.14 8.44 18.04
CA GLY A 191 26.99 8.22 19.21
C GLY A 191 26.22 7.98 20.52
N GLY A 192 25.04 7.35 20.45
CA GLY A 192 24.17 7.12 21.61
C GLY A 192 23.20 8.26 21.93
N THR A 193 23.36 9.44 21.32
CA THR A 193 22.49 10.62 21.51
C THR A 193 21.38 10.69 20.48
N LEU A 194 20.18 11.12 20.90
CA LEU A 194 19.05 11.36 19.99
C LEU A 194 19.14 12.77 19.40
N VAL A 195 19.27 12.85 18.07
CA VAL A 195 19.37 14.10 17.32
C VAL A 195 18.06 14.36 16.57
N PRO A 196 17.40 15.52 16.74
CA PRO A 196 16.19 15.85 15.99
C PRO A 196 16.39 15.82 14.47
N THR A 197 15.45 15.22 13.73
CA THR A 197 15.47 15.17 12.25
C THR A 197 14.19 15.77 11.63
N PRO A 198 13.90 17.06 11.89
CA PRO A 198 12.68 17.70 11.40
C PRO A 198 12.51 17.69 9.87
N TRP A 199 13.59 17.53 9.11
CA TRP A 199 13.61 17.39 7.63
C TRP A 199 13.25 15.99 7.10
N ASN A 200 13.16 14.99 7.97
CA ASN A 200 13.08 13.59 7.58
C ASN A 200 11.63 13.11 7.35
N TYR A 201 10.92 13.73 6.42
CA TYR A 201 9.54 13.39 6.05
C TYR A 201 9.31 13.50 4.56
N SER A 202 8.61 12.57 3.92
CA SER A 202 8.33 12.62 2.48
C SER A 202 6.86 12.82 2.15
N PHE A 203 6.60 13.27 0.92
CA PHE A 203 5.28 13.53 0.39
C PHE A 203 4.82 12.35 -0.44
N PHE A 204 3.57 11.93 -0.26
CA PHE A 204 3.01 10.74 -0.89
C PHE A 204 1.58 10.99 -1.36
N ALA A 205 1.22 10.35 -2.46
CA ALA A 205 -0.14 10.01 -2.78
C ALA A 205 -0.37 8.54 -2.42
N VAL A 206 -1.45 8.24 -1.70
CA VAL A 206 -1.77 6.87 -1.26
C VAL A 206 -3.22 6.53 -1.57
N LEU A 207 -3.47 5.28 -1.96
CA LEU A 207 -4.82 4.73 -2.08
C LEU A 207 -5.25 4.16 -0.73
N LYS A 208 -6.41 4.60 -0.26
CA LYS A 208 -7.04 4.12 0.98
C LYS A 208 -8.46 3.68 0.69
N VAL A 209 -8.90 2.61 1.32
CA VAL A 209 -10.34 2.29 1.36
C VAL A 209 -11.08 3.45 2.03
N LYS A 210 -12.18 3.89 1.41
CA LYS A 210 -13.08 4.87 1.99
C LYS A 210 -13.71 4.27 3.24
N SER A 211 -13.81 5.05 4.31
CA SER A 211 -14.27 4.54 5.61
C SER A 211 -15.72 4.06 5.60
N LYS A 212 -16.56 4.60 4.69
CA LYS A 212 -17.97 4.22 4.49
C LYS A 212 -18.39 4.40 3.02
N PRO A 213 -19.21 3.49 2.45
CA PRO A 213 -19.53 2.17 3.00
C PRO A 213 -18.28 1.29 3.04
N LYS A 214 -18.23 0.35 3.98
CA LYS A 214 -17.16 -0.66 4.03
C LYS A 214 -17.47 -1.78 3.03
N PRO A 215 -16.45 -2.45 2.46
CA PRO A 215 -16.68 -3.68 1.70
C PRO A 215 -17.36 -4.73 2.57
N LYS A 216 -18.22 -5.54 1.93
CA LYS A 216 -18.79 -6.75 2.53
C LYS A 216 -17.65 -7.67 2.95
N ARG A 217 -17.76 -8.33 4.11
CA ARG A 217 -16.86 -9.42 4.49
C ARG A 217 -17.01 -10.58 3.50
N SER A 218 -15.89 -11.21 3.15
CA SER A 218 -15.84 -12.38 2.27
C SER A 218 -16.41 -13.60 2.99
N LYS A 219 -16.94 -14.56 2.24
CA LYS A 219 -17.19 -15.90 2.77
C LYS A 219 -15.89 -16.61 3.14
N TYR A 220 -14.79 -16.27 2.46
CA TYR A 220 -13.51 -16.94 2.59
C TYR A 220 -12.49 -16.13 3.39
N ASN A 221 -11.60 -16.80 4.13
CA ASN A 221 -10.50 -16.17 4.86
C ASN A 221 -9.37 -17.17 5.10
N LEU A 222 -8.12 -16.80 4.76
CA LEU A 222 -6.96 -17.65 5.05
C LEU A 222 -6.69 -17.82 6.54
N GLU A 223 -7.14 -16.88 7.39
CA GLU A 223 -6.90 -16.96 8.84
C GLU A 223 -7.81 -17.94 9.57
N GLU A 224 -8.82 -18.50 8.88
CA GLU A 224 -9.96 -19.27 9.43
C GLU A 224 -10.66 -18.56 10.60
N SER A 225 -11.97 -18.34 10.49
CA SER A 225 -12.75 -17.74 11.58
C SER A 225 -14.12 -18.36 11.64
N ASP A 226 -14.78 -18.32 12.80
CA ASP A 226 -16.06 -19.02 13.03
C ASP A 226 -17.12 -18.81 11.93
N ASP A 227 -17.10 -17.64 11.26
CA ASP A 227 -18.06 -17.25 10.22
C ASP A 227 -17.50 -17.28 8.77
N GLN A 228 -16.24 -17.70 8.56
CA GLN A 228 -15.57 -17.69 7.26
C GLN A 228 -14.83 -19.00 6.98
N GLU A 229 -14.97 -19.52 5.78
CA GLU A 229 -14.34 -20.77 5.35
C GLU A 229 -12.92 -20.50 4.82
N PHE A 230 -12.04 -21.51 4.88
CA PHE A 230 -10.80 -21.44 4.13
C PHE A 230 -11.10 -21.41 2.62
N PRO A 231 -10.43 -20.57 1.81
CA PRO A 231 -10.64 -20.56 0.35
C PRO A 231 -10.39 -21.96 -0.25
N PRO A 232 -11.12 -22.39 -1.29
CA PRO A 232 -10.98 -23.74 -1.87
C PRO A 232 -9.73 -23.87 -2.76
N ILE A 233 -8.58 -23.50 -2.20
CA ILE A 233 -7.26 -23.64 -2.79
C ILE A 233 -6.81 -25.09 -2.57
N ALA A 234 -6.20 -25.66 -3.59
CA ALA A 234 -5.78 -27.04 -3.63
C ALA A 234 -4.52 -27.10 -4.49
N PRO A 235 -3.40 -27.68 -4.03
CA PRO A 235 -2.12 -27.60 -4.71
C PRO A 235 -2.13 -28.21 -6.11
#